data_AF-X1K6P2-F1
#
_entry.id   AF-X1K6P2-F1
#
_cell.length_a   1.000
_cell.length_b   1.000
_cell.length_c   1.000
_cell.angle_alpha   90.00
_cell.angle_beta   90.00
_cell.angle_gamma   90.00
#
_symmetry.space_group_name_H-M   'P 1'
#
loop_
_entity.id
_entity.type
_entity.pdbx_description
1 polymer ?
#
loop_
_entity_poly.entity_id
_entity_poly.type
_entity_poly.pdbx_seq_one_letter_code
_entity_poly.pdbx_strand_id
1 'polypeptide(L)'
;ELKKDIVEGTEDAAERANISPLSEEEIQHMYDIYSSPCRFVSVEPGNEIVLSYDGGTLKLNTGVSGGAGHGLDIGRRLGTEIFERILGADTMDFGHVDYSFKAVKNILADEQQDMEQTLLSTIIPVYYGAMPNLGSYTQPDGPFPNSTVLLTEGKIEEARASCEEIVEAATRDMVYIASGMYE
;
A
#
# COMPACT_ATOMS: atom_id res chain seq x y z
N GLU A 1 7.82 -29.19 19.46
CA GLU A 1 7.22 -27.86 19.65
C GLU A 1 7.03 -27.18 18.29
N LEU A 2 8.09 -26.76 17.60
CA LEU A 2 7.98 -26.11 16.27
C LEU A 2 6.97 -26.73 15.27
N LYS A 3 7.05 -28.04 14.99
CA LYS A 3 6.11 -28.69 14.03
C LYS A 3 4.65 -28.60 14.49
N LYS A 4 4.42 -28.69 15.80
CA LYS A 4 3.08 -28.55 16.39
C LYS A 4 2.57 -27.12 16.22
N ASP A 5 3.42 -26.12 16.49
CA ASP A 5 3.05 -24.71 16.34
C ASP A 5 2.73 -24.35 14.88
N ILE A 6 3.47 -24.92 13.92
CA ILE A 6 3.18 -24.77 12.48
C ILE A 6 1.81 -25.35 12.14
N VAL A 7 1.50 -26.57 12.59
CA VAL A 7 0.20 -27.22 12.32
C VAL A 7 -0.94 -26.43 12.93
N GLU A 8 -0.89 -26.14 14.24
CA GLU A 8 -1.96 -25.43 14.94
C GLU A 8 -2.20 -24.03 14.36
N GLY A 9 -1.13 -23.31 14.01
CA GLY A 9 -1.24 -21.98 13.40
C GLY A 9 -1.81 -22.00 11.99
N THR A 10 -1.41 -22.97 11.16
CA THR A 10 -1.91 -23.08 9.78
C THR A 10 -3.34 -23.61 9.72
N GLU A 11 -3.75 -24.49 10.64
CA GLU A 11 -5.12 -24.97 10.78
C GLU A 11 -6.08 -23.85 11.24
N ASP A 12 -5.72 -23.05 12.25
CA ASP A 12 -6.53 -21.89 12.69
C ASP A 12 -6.68 -20.86 11.55
N ALA A 13 -5.60 -20.58 10.80
CA ALA A 13 -5.67 -19.69 9.65
C ALA A 13 -6.59 -20.24 8.54
N ALA A 14 -6.50 -21.54 8.23
CA ALA A 14 -7.34 -22.19 7.22
C ALA A 14 -8.82 -22.20 7.61
N GLU A 15 -9.12 -22.45 8.90
CA GLU A 15 -10.49 -22.40 9.43
C GLU A 15 -11.09 -20.99 9.29
N ARG A 16 -10.36 -19.95 9.72
CA ARG A 16 -10.81 -18.55 9.62
C ARG A 16 -11.02 -18.09 8.18
N ALA A 17 -10.15 -18.54 7.28
CA ALA A 17 -10.24 -18.22 5.85
C ALA A 17 -11.25 -19.11 5.11
N ASN A 18 -11.78 -20.15 5.74
CA ASN A 18 -12.69 -21.14 5.14
C ASN A 18 -12.09 -21.79 3.88
N ILE A 19 -10.83 -22.23 3.99
CA ILE A 19 -10.08 -22.92 2.93
C ILE A 19 -9.55 -24.27 3.44
N SER A 20 -9.09 -25.12 2.53
CA SER A 20 -8.46 -26.38 2.89
C SER A 20 -7.16 -26.14 3.70
N PRO A 21 -6.90 -26.94 4.74
CA PRO A 21 -5.61 -26.94 5.42
C PRO A 21 -4.47 -27.31 4.48
N LEU A 22 -3.24 -26.95 4.86
CA LEU A 22 -2.04 -27.38 4.16
C LEU A 22 -1.89 -28.91 4.21
N SER A 23 -1.36 -29.47 3.15
CA SER A 23 -0.98 -30.88 3.07
C SER A 23 0.20 -31.22 4.01
N GLU A 24 0.38 -32.50 4.33
CA GLU A 24 1.52 -32.95 5.12
C GLU A 24 2.87 -32.58 4.50
N GLU A 25 2.95 -32.55 3.16
CA GLU A 25 4.15 -32.17 2.41
C GLU A 25 4.47 -30.68 2.58
N GLU A 26 3.47 -29.80 2.50
CA GLU A 26 3.63 -28.36 2.72
C GLU A 26 4.04 -28.05 4.17
N ILE A 27 3.43 -28.74 5.14
CA ILE A 27 3.80 -28.63 6.56
C ILE A 27 5.25 -29.08 6.77
N GLN A 28 5.65 -30.18 6.14
CA GLN A 28 7.03 -30.67 6.23
C GLN A 28 8.01 -29.67 5.60
N HIS A 29 7.67 -29.11 4.44
CA HIS A 29 8.49 -28.09 3.78
C HIS A 29 8.70 -26.85 4.66
N MET A 30 7.63 -26.33 5.28
CA MET A 30 7.75 -25.23 6.25
C MET A 30 8.65 -25.60 7.43
N TYR A 31 8.46 -26.80 7.99
CA TYR A 31 9.29 -27.27 9.09
C TYR A 31 10.78 -27.33 8.71
N ASP A 32 11.10 -27.80 7.51
CA ASP A 32 12.48 -27.88 7.02
C ASP A 32 13.11 -26.49 6.87
N ILE A 33 12.34 -25.49 6.43
CA ILE A 33 12.78 -24.09 6.38
C ILE A 33 13.06 -23.55 7.79
N TYR A 34 12.08 -23.66 8.71
CA TYR A 34 12.19 -23.08 10.06
C TYR A 34 13.21 -23.79 10.97
N SER A 35 13.46 -25.08 10.73
CA SER A 35 14.45 -25.87 11.49
C SER A 35 15.86 -25.84 10.88
N SER A 36 16.03 -25.19 9.72
CA SER A 36 17.32 -25.11 9.03
C SER A 36 18.37 -24.41 9.90
N PRO A 37 19.56 -25.01 10.09
CA PRO A 37 20.66 -24.36 10.81
C PRO A 37 21.39 -23.32 9.94
N CYS A 38 20.99 -23.15 8.68
CA CYS A 38 21.61 -22.22 7.74
C CYS A 38 21.37 -20.77 8.17
N ARG A 39 22.45 -19.98 8.23
CA ARG A 39 22.37 -18.55 8.56
C ARG A 39 21.83 -17.71 7.40
N PHE A 40 22.10 -18.13 6.17
CA PHE A 40 21.58 -17.51 4.96
C PHE A 40 20.72 -18.56 4.26
N VAL A 41 19.47 -18.19 4.00
CA VAL A 41 18.50 -19.01 3.28
C VAL A 41 18.12 -18.27 2.00
N SER A 42 17.90 -19.03 0.94
CA SER A 42 17.43 -18.55 -0.35
C SER A 42 16.49 -19.61 -0.94
N VAL A 43 15.89 -19.30 -2.08
CA VAL A 43 14.98 -20.20 -2.80
C VAL A 43 15.66 -20.76 -4.03
N GLU A 44 15.10 -21.84 -4.58
CA GLU A 44 15.57 -22.36 -5.86
C GLU A 44 15.30 -21.34 -6.98
N PRO A 45 16.16 -21.23 -8.00
CA PRO A 45 15.91 -20.36 -9.13
C PRO A 45 14.57 -20.68 -9.79
N GLY A 46 13.73 -19.67 -10.00
CA GLY A 46 12.35 -19.77 -10.46
C GLY A 46 11.31 -19.71 -9.34
N ASN A 47 11.71 -19.81 -8.08
CA ASN A 47 10.84 -19.67 -6.90
C ASN A 47 11.04 -18.33 -6.17
N GLU A 48 11.75 -17.37 -6.78
CA GLU A 48 11.88 -16.01 -6.25
C GLU A 48 10.52 -15.30 -6.20
N ILE A 49 10.35 -14.43 -5.19
CA ILE A 49 9.18 -13.57 -5.06
C ILE A 49 9.52 -12.16 -5.55
N VAL A 50 8.54 -11.50 -6.17
CA VAL A 50 8.65 -10.07 -6.50
C VAL A 50 8.59 -9.27 -5.21
N LEU A 51 9.66 -8.57 -4.89
CA LEU A 51 9.74 -7.74 -3.70
C LEU A 51 9.13 -6.36 -3.96
N SER A 52 7.88 -6.19 -3.55
CA SER A 52 7.16 -4.92 -3.63
C SER A 52 7.14 -4.19 -2.28
N TYR A 53 7.24 -2.87 -2.31
CA TYR A 53 7.18 -2.03 -1.10
C TYR A 53 5.99 -1.05 -1.14
N ASP A 54 5.16 -1.11 -0.10
CA ASP A 54 4.05 -0.19 0.17
C ASP A 54 4.52 1.07 0.93
N GLY A 55 4.04 2.23 0.51
CA GLY A 55 4.43 3.55 1.01
C GLY A 55 5.87 3.96 0.66
N GLY A 56 6.69 3.05 0.14
CA GLY A 56 8.01 3.27 -0.43
C GLY A 56 8.83 4.33 0.32
N THR A 57 9.09 5.44 -0.36
CA THR A 57 9.92 6.54 0.16
C THR A 57 9.38 7.18 1.43
N LEU A 58 8.08 7.12 1.68
CA LEU A 58 7.47 7.69 2.88
C LEU A 58 8.03 7.04 4.14
N LYS A 59 8.44 5.76 4.07
CA LYS A 59 9.11 5.06 5.19
C LYS A 59 10.49 5.62 5.51
N LEU A 60 11.12 6.31 4.58
CA LEU A 60 12.44 6.90 4.77
C LEU A 60 12.35 8.36 5.22
N ASN A 61 11.61 9.17 4.48
CA ASN A 61 11.71 10.63 4.60
C ASN A 61 10.62 11.29 5.45
N THR A 62 9.46 10.65 5.64
CA THR A 62 8.43 11.21 6.51
C THR A 62 8.81 11.00 7.98
N GLY A 63 8.35 11.90 8.85
CA GLY A 63 8.55 11.76 10.28
C GLY A 63 7.76 10.61 10.90
N VAL A 64 7.94 10.44 12.21
CA VAL A 64 7.28 9.38 12.99
C VAL A 64 5.75 9.52 12.99
N SER A 65 5.23 10.74 12.80
CA SER A 65 3.80 11.03 12.64
C SER A 65 3.39 10.98 11.16
N GLY A 66 2.42 10.12 10.83
CA GLY A 66 1.75 10.12 9.52
C GLY A 66 2.14 8.97 8.56
N GLY A 67 3.31 8.35 8.71
CA GLY A 67 3.74 7.26 7.82
C GLY A 67 4.60 6.15 8.46
N ALA A 68 4.90 6.28 9.76
CA ALA A 68 5.92 5.50 10.46
C ALA A 68 7.31 5.59 9.79
N GLY A 69 7.62 6.77 9.23
CA GLY A 69 8.90 7.00 8.57
C GLY A 69 10.03 7.34 9.55
N HIS A 70 11.26 7.34 9.02
CA HIS A 70 12.48 7.58 9.79
C HIS A 70 12.95 9.04 9.80
N GLY A 71 12.24 9.96 9.13
CA GLY A 71 12.56 11.39 9.11
C GLY A 71 13.92 11.72 8.50
N LEU A 72 14.39 10.89 7.58
CA LEU A 72 15.65 11.12 6.87
C LEU A 72 15.48 12.26 5.88
N ASP A 73 16.46 13.17 5.83
CA ASP A 73 16.49 14.27 4.87
C ASP A 73 16.93 13.77 3.48
N ILE A 74 16.05 12.99 2.85
CA ILE A 74 16.25 12.43 1.51
C ILE A 74 14.98 12.62 0.67
N GLY A 75 15.18 13.09 -0.56
CA GLY A 75 14.10 13.23 -1.53
C GLY A 75 13.56 11.87 -1.99
N ARG A 76 12.34 11.85 -2.52
CA ARG A 76 11.66 10.63 -2.98
C ARG A 76 12.43 9.89 -4.08
N ARG A 77 13.06 10.62 -5.01
CA ARG A 77 13.91 10.00 -6.05
C ARG A 77 15.07 9.21 -5.45
N LEU A 78 15.88 9.84 -4.59
CA LEU A 78 16.99 9.15 -3.92
C LEU A 78 16.50 7.99 -3.05
N GLY A 79 15.37 8.17 -2.36
CA GLY A 79 14.75 7.08 -1.61
C GLY A 79 14.39 5.89 -2.50
N THR A 80 13.84 6.14 -3.69
CA THR A 80 13.52 5.07 -4.67
C THR A 80 14.79 4.35 -5.14
N GLU A 81 15.87 5.09 -5.42
CA GLU A 81 17.16 4.49 -5.78
C GLU A 81 17.75 3.64 -4.64
N ILE A 82 17.51 4.01 -3.38
CA ILE A 82 17.90 3.19 -2.21
C ILE A 82 17.09 1.89 -2.20
N PHE A 83 15.78 1.94 -2.42
CA PHE A 83 14.95 0.74 -2.48
C PHE A 83 15.40 -0.21 -3.59
N GLU A 84 15.64 0.30 -4.79
CA GLU A 84 16.15 -0.50 -5.91
C GLU A 84 17.54 -1.08 -5.63
N ARG A 85 18.52 -0.21 -5.35
CA ARG A 85 19.94 -0.59 -5.42
C ARG A 85 20.47 -1.21 -4.14
N ILE A 86 19.88 -0.88 -2.99
CA ILE A 86 20.34 -1.34 -1.68
C ILE A 86 19.39 -2.38 -1.10
N LEU A 87 18.08 -2.17 -1.22
CA LEU A 87 17.08 -3.04 -0.61
C LEU A 87 16.58 -4.14 -1.56
N GLY A 88 16.92 -4.07 -2.85
CA GLY A 88 16.57 -5.09 -3.83
C GLY A 88 15.07 -5.11 -4.16
N ALA A 89 14.41 -3.96 -4.10
CA ALA A 89 13.02 -3.84 -4.55
C ALA A 89 12.92 -4.21 -6.03
N ASP A 90 11.91 -5.01 -6.39
CA ASP A 90 11.56 -5.30 -7.78
C ASP A 90 10.50 -4.32 -8.30
N THR A 91 9.74 -3.69 -7.40
CA THR A 91 8.79 -2.61 -7.71
C THR A 91 8.50 -1.80 -6.44
N MET A 92 8.05 -0.56 -6.62
CA MET A 92 7.75 0.31 -5.48
C MET A 92 6.56 1.24 -5.75
N ASP A 93 5.79 1.47 -4.70
CA ASP A 93 4.85 2.59 -4.60
C ASP A 93 5.59 3.94 -4.57
N PHE A 94 5.21 4.83 -5.48
CA PHE A 94 5.60 6.23 -5.47
C PHE A 94 4.39 7.10 -5.13
N GLY A 95 4.49 7.91 -4.08
CA GLY A 95 3.36 8.71 -3.63
C GLY A 95 3.76 9.98 -2.90
N HIS A 96 2.78 10.85 -2.70
CA HIS A 96 2.91 12.05 -1.89
C HIS A 96 2.64 11.75 -0.39
N VAL A 97 3.17 12.58 0.51
CA VAL A 97 3.02 12.39 1.97
C VAL A 97 1.57 12.40 2.46
N ASP A 98 0.70 13.17 1.80
CA ASP A 98 -0.74 13.16 2.11
C ASP A 98 -1.45 11.88 1.67
N TYR A 99 -0.80 11.08 0.82
CA TYR A 99 -1.24 9.79 0.29
C TYR A 99 -2.74 9.76 -0.05
N SER A 100 -3.21 10.82 -0.75
CA SER A 100 -4.64 11.07 -1.00
C SER A 100 -4.85 11.62 -2.41
N PHE A 101 -5.69 10.97 -3.23
CA PHE A 101 -6.00 11.44 -4.58
C PHE A 101 -6.58 12.86 -4.58
N LYS A 102 -7.37 13.21 -3.55
CA LYS A 102 -7.94 14.55 -3.43
C LYS A 102 -6.88 15.63 -3.23
N ALA A 103 -5.84 15.33 -2.45
CA ALA A 103 -4.73 16.26 -2.21
C ALA A 103 -3.84 16.36 -3.46
N VAL A 104 -3.47 15.21 -4.01
CA VAL A 104 -2.61 15.08 -5.20
C VAL A 104 -3.20 15.81 -6.41
N LYS A 105 -4.54 15.87 -6.53
CA LYS A 105 -5.23 16.58 -7.62
C LYS A 105 -4.73 18.01 -7.85
N ASN A 106 -4.37 18.72 -6.78
CA ASN A 106 -3.94 20.11 -6.88
C ASN A 106 -2.47 20.27 -7.28
N ILE A 107 -1.69 19.19 -7.24
CA ILE A 107 -0.25 19.15 -7.51
C ILE A 107 0.12 18.11 -8.58
N LEU A 108 -0.85 17.68 -9.39
CA LEU A 108 -0.65 16.60 -10.37
C LEU A 108 0.56 16.88 -11.29
N ALA A 109 0.73 18.10 -11.77
CA ALA A 109 1.83 18.46 -12.66
C ALA A 109 3.21 18.28 -11.99
N ASP A 110 3.33 18.66 -10.72
CA ASP A 110 4.57 18.49 -9.96
C ASP A 110 4.85 16.99 -9.72
N GLU A 111 3.81 16.22 -9.40
CA GLU A 111 3.92 14.77 -9.18
C GLU A 111 4.24 14.00 -10.47
N GLN A 112 3.71 14.42 -11.62
CA GLN A 112 4.08 13.88 -12.94
C GLN A 112 5.57 14.07 -13.20
N GLN A 113 6.08 15.29 -12.98
CA GLN A 113 7.50 15.59 -13.17
C GLN A 113 8.37 14.73 -12.25
N ASP A 114 8.01 14.62 -10.97
CA ASP A 114 8.76 13.80 -10.00
C ASP A 114 8.74 12.30 -10.35
N MET A 115 7.61 11.80 -10.83
CA MET A 115 7.47 10.41 -11.29
C MET A 115 8.32 10.15 -12.54
N GLU A 116 8.26 11.04 -13.54
CA GLU A 116 9.09 10.95 -14.76
C GLU A 116 10.58 10.95 -14.41
N GLN A 117 11.03 11.89 -13.57
CA GLN A 117 12.42 11.97 -13.16
C GLN A 117 12.88 10.74 -12.38
N THR A 118 11.99 10.12 -11.61
CA THR A 118 12.27 8.88 -10.89
C THR A 118 12.42 7.72 -11.88
N LEU A 119 11.45 7.53 -12.79
CA LEU A 119 11.49 6.51 -13.83
C LEU A 119 12.70 6.63 -14.76
N LEU A 120 13.19 7.84 -15.03
CA LEU A 120 14.41 8.05 -15.82
C LEU A 120 15.70 7.64 -15.08
N SER A 121 15.63 7.42 -13.77
CA SER A 121 16.79 7.15 -12.89
C SER A 121 16.81 5.75 -12.28
N THR A 122 15.72 5.02 -12.44
CA THR A 122 15.52 3.66 -11.94
C THR A 122 15.22 2.69 -13.09
N ILE A 123 15.48 1.42 -12.86
CA ILE A 123 15.13 0.30 -13.72
C ILE A 123 13.80 -0.31 -13.26
N ILE A 124 13.55 -0.33 -11.95
CA ILE A 124 12.33 -0.93 -11.41
C ILE A 124 11.09 -0.15 -11.86
N PRO A 125 9.98 -0.84 -12.17
CA PRO A 125 8.71 -0.17 -12.37
C PRO A 125 8.25 0.46 -11.05
N VAL A 126 7.88 1.74 -11.13
CA VAL A 126 7.19 2.44 -10.04
C VAL A 126 5.75 2.72 -10.46
N TYR A 127 4.83 2.54 -9.52
CA TYR A 127 3.42 2.88 -9.71
C TYR A 127 3.06 4.03 -8.77
N TYR A 128 2.14 4.89 -9.20
CA TYR A 128 1.72 6.01 -8.38
C TYR A 128 0.62 5.58 -7.40
N GLY A 129 0.93 5.56 -6.11
CA GLY A 129 -0.01 5.18 -5.04
C GLY A 129 -0.61 6.38 -4.31
N ALA A 130 -1.90 6.30 -4.05
CA ALA A 130 -2.62 7.18 -3.15
C ALA A 130 -3.90 6.49 -2.65
N MET A 131 -4.47 6.98 -1.54
CA MET A 131 -5.76 6.51 -1.04
C MET A 131 -6.92 7.41 -1.52
N PRO A 132 -8.14 6.86 -1.62
CA PRO A 132 -9.33 7.68 -1.87
C PRO A 132 -9.58 8.71 -0.76
N ASN A 133 -9.25 8.37 0.50
CA ASN A 133 -9.51 9.19 1.69
C ASN A 133 -10.90 9.87 1.66
N LEU A 134 -11.97 9.07 1.70
CA LEU A 134 -13.35 9.53 1.54
C LEU A 134 -13.76 10.59 2.58
N GLY A 135 -13.14 10.58 3.77
CA GLY A 135 -13.38 11.59 4.81
C GLY A 135 -13.06 13.02 4.34
N SER A 136 -12.06 13.18 3.46
CA SER A 136 -11.71 14.48 2.88
C SER A 136 -12.79 15.07 1.95
N TYR A 137 -13.80 14.28 1.59
CA TYR A 137 -14.96 14.71 0.80
C TYR A 137 -16.15 15.13 1.65
N THR A 138 -16.07 14.94 2.97
CA THR A 138 -17.13 15.32 3.90
C THR A 138 -16.95 16.72 4.48
N GLN A 139 -18.06 17.40 4.77
CA GLN A 139 -18.08 18.68 5.45
C GLN A 139 -17.42 18.60 6.85
N PRO A 140 -16.74 19.67 7.31
CA PRO A 140 -16.79 21.04 6.76
C PRO A 140 -15.87 21.31 5.57
N ASP A 141 -14.83 20.50 5.38
CA ASP A 141 -13.77 20.79 4.38
C ASP A 141 -14.12 20.26 2.98
N GLY A 142 -14.94 19.22 2.92
CA GLY A 142 -15.44 18.63 1.69
C GLY A 142 -16.87 19.07 1.33
N PRO A 143 -17.30 18.83 0.09
CA PRO A 143 -18.59 19.32 -0.40
C PRO A 143 -19.80 18.52 0.11
N PHE A 144 -19.62 17.28 0.57
CA PHE A 144 -20.75 16.39 0.88
C PHE A 144 -21.07 16.34 2.38
N PRO A 145 -22.33 16.15 2.77
CA PRO A 145 -22.71 15.96 4.18
C PRO A 145 -21.92 14.82 4.84
N ASN A 146 -21.51 14.99 6.10
CA ASN A 146 -20.79 13.93 6.80
C ASN A 146 -21.72 12.75 7.12
N SER A 147 -21.50 11.60 6.47
CA SER A 147 -22.34 10.42 6.61
C SER A 147 -22.36 9.85 8.03
N THR A 148 -21.25 9.92 8.76
CA THR A 148 -21.19 9.50 10.17
C THR A 148 -22.10 10.37 11.04
N VAL A 149 -22.13 11.69 10.81
CA VAL A 149 -23.03 12.60 11.54
C VAL A 149 -24.49 12.27 11.19
N LEU A 150 -24.82 12.11 9.91
CA LEU A 150 -26.18 11.75 9.48
C LEU A 150 -26.65 10.42 10.09
N LEU A 151 -25.77 9.41 10.15
CA LEU A 151 -26.07 8.13 10.80
C LEU A 151 -26.37 8.32 12.28
N THR A 152 -25.61 9.15 13.01
CA THR A 152 -25.88 9.43 14.42
C THR A 152 -27.20 10.17 14.66
N GLU A 153 -27.73 10.87 13.65
CA GLU A 153 -29.04 11.53 13.68
C GLU A 153 -30.20 10.62 13.26
N GLY A 154 -29.92 9.36 12.88
CA GLY A 154 -30.93 8.42 12.37
C GLY A 154 -31.35 8.65 10.91
N LYS A 155 -30.61 9.47 10.17
CA LYS A 155 -30.87 9.82 8.77
C LYS A 155 -30.17 8.84 7.82
N ILE A 156 -30.68 7.61 7.76
CA ILE A 156 -30.03 6.50 7.06
C ILE A 156 -30.00 6.72 5.54
N GLU A 157 -31.10 7.17 4.95
CA GLU A 157 -31.19 7.37 3.49
C GLU A 157 -30.30 8.52 3.02
N GLU A 158 -30.26 9.62 3.78
CA GLU A 158 -29.37 10.75 3.50
C GLU A 158 -27.90 10.39 3.67
N ALA A 159 -27.57 9.58 4.70
CA ALA A 159 -26.21 9.09 4.90
C ALA A 159 -25.76 8.20 3.74
N ARG A 160 -26.65 7.32 3.25
CA ARG A 160 -26.39 6.48 2.08
C ARG A 160 -26.18 7.32 0.82
N ALA A 161 -27.08 8.26 0.54
CA ALA A 161 -26.96 9.15 -0.61
C ALA A 161 -25.65 9.93 -0.58
N SER A 162 -25.25 10.47 0.58
CA SER A 162 -23.96 11.17 0.72
C SER A 162 -22.77 10.25 0.42
N CYS A 163 -22.78 9.01 0.92
CA CYS A 163 -21.72 8.04 0.62
C CYS A 163 -21.62 7.74 -0.89
N GLU A 164 -22.74 7.61 -1.58
CA GLU A 164 -22.78 7.38 -3.04
C GLU A 164 -22.15 8.57 -3.79
N GLU A 165 -22.54 9.81 -3.46
CA GLU A 165 -21.97 11.02 -4.06
C GLU A 165 -20.45 11.18 -3.78
N ILE A 166 -20.02 10.85 -2.56
CA ILE A 166 -18.61 10.84 -2.16
C ILE A 166 -17.81 9.85 -3.01
N VAL A 167 -18.33 8.63 -3.21
CA VAL A 167 -17.67 7.61 -4.03
C VAL A 167 -17.56 8.08 -5.47
N GLU A 168 -18.62 8.65 -6.05
CA GLU A 168 -18.56 9.19 -7.41
C GLU A 168 -17.49 10.29 -7.56
N ALA A 169 -17.39 11.20 -6.59
CA ALA A 169 -16.36 12.24 -6.60
C ALA A 169 -14.96 11.68 -6.45
N ALA A 170 -14.76 10.73 -5.53
CA ALA A 170 -13.48 10.06 -5.35
C ALA A 170 -13.06 9.30 -6.61
N THR A 171 -13.99 8.62 -7.28
CA THR A 171 -13.71 7.93 -8.55
C THR A 171 -13.28 8.91 -9.64
N ARG A 172 -13.92 10.08 -9.75
CA ARG A 172 -13.49 11.11 -10.71
C ARG A 172 -12.07 11.58 -10.44
N ASP A 173 -11.72 11.82 -9.17
CA ASP A 173 -10.38 12.26 -8.80
C ASP A 173 -9.34 11.14 -9.02
N MET A 174 -9.66 9.88 -8.71
CA MET A 174 -8.82 8.72 -9.00
C MET A 174 -8.53 8.59 -10.51
N VAL A 175 -9.58 8.68 -11.34
CA VAL A 175 -9.42 8.60 -12.81
C VAL A 175 -8.61 9.78 -13.34
N TYR A 176 -8.84 10.99 -12.82
CA TYR A 176 -8.09 12.18 -13.21
C TYR A 176 -6.59 12.03 -12.93
N ILE A 177 -6.21 11.57 -11.73
CA ILE A 177 -4.82 11.31 -11.37
C ILE A 177 -4.23 10.18 -12.21
N ALA A 178 -4.92 9.05 -12.31
CA ALA A 178 -4.44 7.90 -13.08
C ALA A 178 -4.23 8.25 -14.57
N SER A 179 -5.11 9.07 -15.14
CA SER A 179 -4.98 9.53 -16.53
C SER A 179 -3.78 10.46 -16.68
N GLY A 180 -3.57 11.39 -15.74
CA GLY A 180 -2.40 12.27 -15.75
C GLY A 180 -1.07 11.51 -15.60
N MET A 181 -1.02 10.48 -14.75
CA MET A 181 0.22 9.70 -14.54
C MET A 181 0.55 8.76 -15.71
N TYR A 182 -0.42 8.48 -16.59
CA TYR A 182 -0.22 7.64 -17.76
C TYR A 182 0.31 8.41 -18.98
N GLU A 183 -0.03 9.69 -19.10
CA GLU A 183 0.39 10.58 -20.20
C GLU A 183 1.86 11.01 -20.09
#